data_AF-A0A536E3U7-F1
#
_entry.id   AF-A0A536E3U7-F1
#
_cell.length_a   1.000
_cell.length_b   1.000
_cell.length_c   1.000
_cell.angle_alpha   90.00
_cell.angle_beta   90.00
_cell.angle_gamma   90.00
#
_symmetry.space_group_name_H-M   'P 1'
#
loop_
_entity.id
_entity.type
_entity.pdbx_description
1 polymer ?
#
loop_
_entity_poly.entity_id
_entity_poly.type
_entity_poly.pdbx_seq_one_letter_code
_entity_poly.pdbx_strand_id
1 'polypeptide(L)'
;MTAQAKLAEAEEEIEMALAIAKEIGNPPQLWKTLVDLGDLRKAQDREADAKAAYSEALALINNVASRLDDEKLRETFLSSPHVQRIRAAAGEKSSA
;
A
#
# COMPACT_ATOMS: atom_id res chain seq x y z
N MET A 1 0.22 -3.24 -29.15
CA MET A 1 0.33 -3.32 -27.68
C MET A 1 -1.08 -3.43 -27.12
N THR A 2 -1.43 -4.58 -26.54
CA THR A 2 -2.72 -4.75 -25.84
C THR A 2 -2.65 -4.04 -24.48
N ALA A 3 -3.81 -3.72 -23.88
CA ALA A 3 -3.86 -3.11 -22.56
C ALA A 3 -3.11 -3.95 -21.51
N GLN A 4 -3.20 -5.28 -21.62
CA GLN A 4 -2.53 -6.22 -20.73
C GLN A 4 -0.99 -6.14 -20.79
N ALA A 5 -0.42 -5.90 -21.97
CA ALA A 5 1.03 -5.72 -22.11
C ALA A 5 1.52 -4.45 -21.39
N LYS A 6 0.75 -3.36 -21.44
CA LYS A 6 1.09 -2.12 -20.73
C LYS A 6 0.97 -2.24 -19.21
N LEU A 7 0.02 -3.05 -18.73
CA LEU A 7 -0.14 -3.32 -17.30
C LEU A 7 1.00 -4.18 -16.74
N ALA A 8 1.55 -5.10 -17.54
CA ALA A 8 2.71 -5.89 -17.13
C ALA A 8 3.99 -5.04 -17.05
N GLU A 9 4.24 -4.19 -18.05
CA GLU A 9 5.35 -3.23 -18.04
C GLU A 9 5.24 -2.27 -16.85
N ALA A 10 4.05 -1.77 -16.55
CA ALA A 10 3.82 -0.94 -15.37
C ALA A 10 4.10 -1.67 -14.05
N GLU A 11 3.84 -2.98 -13.97
CA GLU A 11 4.10 -3.76 -12.76
C GLU A 11 5.59 -3.91 -12.52
N GLU A 12 6.36 -4.20 -13.58
CA GLU A 12 7.82 -4.29 -13.52
C GLU A 12 8.45 -2.98 -13.04
N GLU A 13 8.01 -1.83 -13.58
CA GLU A 13 8.47 -0.50 -13.15
C GLU A 13 8.13 -0.21 -11.67
N ILE A 14 6.93 -0.59 -11.21
CA ILE A 14 6.53 -0.41 -9.81
C ILE A 14 7.34 -1.35 -8.88
N GLU A 15 7.62 -2.58 -9.29
CA GLU A 15 8.43 -3.52 -8.51
C GLU A 15 9.89 -3.04 -8.39
N MET A 16 10.45 -2.47 -9.45
CA MET A 16 11.77 -1.81 -9.39
C MET A 16 11.75 -0.62 -8.44
N ALA A 17 10.74 0.25 -8.53
CA ALA A 17 10.58 1.38 -7.61
C ALA A 17 10.45 0.91 -6.16
N LEU A 18 9.76 -0.21 -5.91
CA LEU A 18 9.61 -0.81 -4.59
C LEU A 18 10.95 -1.31 -4.05
N ALA A 19 11.77 -1.96 -4.88
CA ALA A 19 13.10 -2.41 -4.50
C ALA A 19 13.99 -1.22 -4.07
N ILE A 20 14.01 -0.15 -4.89
CA ILE A 20 14.77 1.07 -4.59
C ILE A 20 14.25 1.73 -3.30
N ALA A 21 12.94 1.83 -3.12
CA ALA A 21 12.34 2.42 -1.92
C ALA A 21 12.67 1.63 -0.65
N LYS A 22 12.85 0.29 -0.75
CA LYS A 22 13.28 -0.57 0.36
C LYS A 22 14.72 -0.28 0.76
N GLU A 23 15.61 -0.05 -0.21
CA GLU A 23 17.01 0.29 0.06
C GLU A 23 17.17 1.69 0.68
N ILE A 24 16.40 2.67 0.21
CA ILE A 24 16.47 4.05 0.70
C ILE A 24 15.90 4.16 2.13
N GLY A 25 15.03 3.23 2.55
CA GLY A 25 14.46 3.23 3.90
C GLY A 25 13.51 4.41 4.14
N ASN A 26 12.67 4.74 3.16
CA ASN A 26 11.64 5.79 3.25
C ASN A 26 10.25 5.14 3.40
N PRO A 27 9.71 5.01 4.63
CA PRO A 27 8.44 4.32 4.83
C PRO A 27 7.27 4.97 4.07
N PRO A 28 7.12 6.31 4.03
CA PRO A 28 6.09 6.94 3.21
C PRO A 28 6.12 6.58 1.74
N GLN A 29 7.31 6.49 1.15
CA GLN A 29 7.44 6.10 -0.26
C GLN A 29 7.07 4.62 -0.44
N LEU A 30 7.54 3.76 0.46
CA LEU A 30 7.30 2.33 0.43
C LEU A 30 5.82 1.96 0.44
N TRP A 31 5.03 2.48 1.38
CA TRP A 31 3.61 2.12 1.42
C TRP A 31 2.83 2.70 0.24
N LYS A 32 3.24 3.86 -0.30
CA LYS A 32 2.61 4.42 -1.50
C LYS A 32 2.87 3.54 -2.73
N THR A 33 4.11 3.10 -2.92
CA THR A 33 4.45 2.18 -4.02
C THR A 33 3.73 0.84 -3.89
N LEU A 34 3.55 0.32 -2.67
CA LEU A 34 2.74 -0.88 -2.42
C LEU A 34 1.25 -0.65 -2.73
N VAL A 35 0.71 0.54 -2.46
CA VAL A 35 -0.66 0.90 -2.82
C VAL A 35 -0.83 0.98 -4.33
N ASP A 36 0.12 1.57 -5.04
CA ASP A 36 0.11 1.64 -6.51
C ASP A 36 0.16 0.23 -7.13
N LEU A 37 0.98 -0.66 -6.55
CA LEU A 37 1.04 -2.07 -6.94
C LEU A 37 -0.30 -2.79 -6.71
N GLY A 38 -0.95 -2.52 -5.58
CA GLY A 38 -2.28 -3.06 -5.29
C GLY A 38 -3.35 -2.58 -6.26
N ASP A 39 -3.36 -1.27 -6.56
CA ASP A 39 -4.30 -0.67 -7.52
C ASP A 39 -4.08 -1.24 -8.94
N LEU A 40 -2.83 -1.45 -9.34
CA LEU A 40 -2.47 -2.07 -10.63
C LEU A 40 -2.92 -3.54 -10.72
N ARG A 41 -2.61 -4.36 -9.70
CA ARG A 41 -3.00 -5.78 -9.66
C ARG A 41 -4.51 -5.95 -9.64
N LYS A 42 -5.22 -5.04 -8.98
CA LYS A 42 -6.68 -5.00 -9.03
C LYS A 42 -7.19 -4.71 -10.46
N ALA A 43 -6.54 -3.81 -11.20
CA ALA A 43 -6.87 -3.53 -12.60
C ALA A 43 -6.52 -4.70 -13.56
N GLN A 44 -5.67 -5.63 -13.12
CA GLN A 44 -5.37 -6.89 -13.81
C GLN A 44 -6.29 -8.06 -13.37
N ASP A 45 -7.36 -7.79 -12.61
CA ASP A 45 -8.27 -8.78 -12.01
C ASP A 45 -7.60 -9.74 -11.00
N ARG A 46 -6.43 -9.38 -10.48
CA ARG A 46 -5.66 -10.16 -9.49
C ARG A 46 -5.99 -9.69 -8.06
N GLU A 47 -7.21 -9.94 -7.61
CA GLU A 47 -7.69 -9.46 -6.31
C GLU A 47 -6.84 -9.95 -5.11
N ALA A 48 -6.37 -11.20 -5.14
CA ALA A 48 -5.59 -11.77 -4.04
C ALA A 48 -4.24 -11.04 -3.91
N ASP A 49 -3.56 -10.81 -5.03
CA ASP A 49 -2.26 -10.14 -5.08
C ASP A 49 -2.38 -8.65 -4.75
N ALA A 50 -3.51 -8.03 -5.10
CA ALA A 50 -3.83 -6.67 -4.71
C ALA A 50 -4.02 -6.55 -3.19
N LYS A 51 -4.81 -7.45 -2.58
CA LYS A 51 -5.02 -7.49 -1.12
C LYS A 51 -3.71 -7.70 -0.37
N ALA A 52 -2.82 -8.55 -0.88
CA ALA A 52 -1.49 -8.74 -0.32
C ALA A 52 -0.68 -7.43 -0.31
N ALA A 53 -0.64 -6.71 -1.45
CA ALA A 53 0.07 -5.44 -1.54
C ALA A 53 -0.49 -4.37 -0.59
N TYR A 54 -1.82 -4.24 -0.49
CA TYR A 54 -2.43 -3.32 0.48
C TYR A 54 -2.17 -3.71 1.94
N SER A 55 -2.11 -5.02 2.24
CA SER A 55 -1.81 -5.52 3.59
C SER A 55 -0.37 -5.19 4.00
N GLU A 56 0.58 -5.34 3.08
CA GLU A 56 1.97 -4.92 3.30
C GLU A 56 2.06 -3.40 3.52
N ALA A 57 1.33 -2.60 2.74
CA ALA A 57 1.27 -1.15 2.91
C ALA A 57 0.72 -0.77 4.30
N LEU A 58 -0.36 -1.44 4.72
CA LEU A 58 -1.01 -1.20 6.01
C LEU A 58 -0.10 -1.58 7.18
N ALA A 59 0.62 -2.69 7.08
CA ALA A 59 1.59 -3.11 8.10
C ALA A 59 2.69 -2.04 8.30
N LEU A 60 3.17 -1.44 7.21
CA LEU A 60 4.17 -0.37 7.29
C LEU A 60 3.61 0.92 7.89
N ILE A 61 2.38 1.29 7.51
CA ILE A 61 1.66 2.44 8.10
C ILE A 61 1.50 2.23 9.61
N ASN A 62 1.10 1.04 10.04
CA ASN A 62 0.95 0.71 11.46
C ASN A 62 2.30 0.77 12.20
N ASN A 63 3.39 0.33 11.57
CA ASN A 63 4.74 0.43 12.14
C ASN A 63 5.21 1.89 12.31
N VAL A 64 4.87 2.77 11.37
CA VAL A 64 5.16 4.20 11.51
C VAL A 64 4.27 4.83 12.58
N ALA A 65 2.98 4.50 12.60
CA ALA A 65 2.05 4.97 13.61
C ALA A 65 2.46 4.55 15.04
N SER A 66 3.00 3.35 15.22
CA SER A 66 3.46 2.87 16.54
C SER A 66 4.69 3.61 17.08
N ARG A 67 5.39 4.38 16.23
CA ARG A 67 6.54 5.21 16.63
C ARG A 67 6.13 6.65 16.98
N LEU A 68 4.83 6.98 16.87
CA LEU A 68 4.30 8.27 17.30
C LEU A 68 3.96 8.21 18.79
N ASP A 69 4.67 9.02 19.58
CA ASP A 69 4.44 9.15 21.03
C ASP A 69 3.10 9.84 21.32
N ASP A 70 2.73 10.82 20.50
CA ASP A 70 1.45 11.53 20.61
C ASP A 70 0.30 10.64 20.10
N GLU A 71 -0.53 10.20 21.05
CA GLU A 71 -1.69 9.37 20.79
C GLU A 71 -2.71 10.02 19.86
N LYS A 72 -2.98 11.31 20.03
CA LYS A 72 -3.94 12.03 19.19
C LYS A 72 -3.44 12.16 17.76
N LEU A 73 -2.13 12.39 17.59
CA LEU A 73 -1.50 12.42 16.27
C LEU A 73 -1.56 11.04 15.61
N ARG A 74 -1.28 9.98 16.38
CA ARG A 74 -1.37 8.58 15.92
C ARG A 74 -2.79 8.24 15.46
N GLU A 75 -3.80 8.56 16.25
CA GLU A 75 -5.21 8.34 15.91
C GLU A 75 -5.63 9.13 14.67
N THR A 76 -5.24 10.41 14.58
CA THR A 76 -5.55 11.27 13.43
C THR A 76 -4.92 10.71 12.15
N PHE A 77 -3.67 10.24 12.23
CA PHE A 77 -2.97 9.63 11.11
C PHE A 77 -3.66 8.33 10.65
N LEU A 78 -3.97 7.42 11.58
CA LEU A 78 -4.63 6.15 11.29
C LEU A 78 -6.08 6.31 10.82
N SER A 79 -6.75 7.37 11.24
CA SER A 79 -8.13 7.72 10.84
C SER A 79 -8.18 8.53 9.55
N SER A 80 -7.04 8.89 8.97
CA SER A 80 -7.01 9.64 7.72
C SER A 80 -7.72 8.88 6.59
N PRO A 81 -8.43 9.58 5.69
CA PRO A 81 -9.17 8.93 4.59
C PRO A 81 -8.28 8.01 3.74
N HIS A 82 -7.01 8.37 3.57
CA HIS A 82 -6.05 7.57 2.83
C HIS A 82 -5.77 6.23 3.52
N VAL A 83 -5.49 6.23 4.84
CA VAL A 83 -5.23 5.00 5.60
C VAL A 83 -6.48 4.12 5.69
N GLN A 84 -7.65 4.73 5.86
CA GLN A 84 -8.93 4.00 5.89
C GLN A 84 -9.23 3.33 4.54
N ARG A 85 -8.91 3.98 3.40
CA ARG A 85 -9.00 3.35 2.08
C ARG A 85 -8.12 2.10 1.98
N ILE A 86 -6.87 2.20 2.42
CA ILE A 86 -5.90 1.09 2.35
C ILE A 86 -6.37 -0.07 3.23
N ARG A 87 -6.85 0.22 4.45
CA ARG A 87 -7.41 -0.78 5.37
C ARG A 87 -8.61 -1.52 4.76
N ALA A 88 -9.54 -0.78 4.16
CA ALA A 88 -10.67 -1.38 3.46
C ALA A 88 -10.22 -2.24 2.27
N ALA A 89 -9.21 -1.80 1.52
CA ALA A 89 -8.66 -2.52 0.37
C ALA A 89 -7.87 -3.78 0.77
N ALA A 90 -7.22 -3.78 1.94
CA ALA A 90 -6.57 -4.96 2.53
C ALA A 90 -7.58 -6.03 2.99
N GLY A 91 -8.87 -5.70 3.08
CA GLY A 91 -9.89 -6.62 3.57
C GLY A 91 -10.00 -6.69 5.09
N GLU A 92 -9.26 -5.84 5.82
CA GLU A 92 -9.47 -5.61 7.24
C GLU A 92 -10.73 -4.76 7.43
N LYS A 93 -11.90 -5.40 7.41
CA LYS A 93 -13.10 -4.76 7.98
C LYS A 93 -12.79 -4.49 9.45
N SER A 94 -12.99 -3.24 9.87
CA SER A 94 -13.10 -2.84 11.27
C SER A 94 -13.90 -3.91 12.00
N SER A 95 -13.25 -4.67 12.88
CA SER A 95 -13.99 -5.50 13.83
C SER A 95 -14.92 -4.54 14.59
N ALA A 96 -16.20 -4.94 14.64
CA ALA A 96 -17.28 -4.19 15.27
C ALA A 96 -17.00 -3.89 16.75
#